data_AF-A0A2P8PW68-F1
#
_entry.id   AF-A0A2P8PW68-F1
#
_cell.length_a   1.000
_cell.length_b   1.000
_cell.length_c   1.000
_cell.angle_alpha   90.00
_cell.angle_beta   90.00
_cell.angle_gamma   90.00
#
_symmetry.space_group_name_H-M   'P 1'
#
loop_
_entity.id
_entity.type
_entity.pdbx_description
1 polymer ?
#
loop_
_entity_poly.entity_id
_entity_poly.type
_entity_poly.pdbx_seq_one_letter_code
_entity_poly.pdbx_strand_id
1 'polypeptide(L)' 'MLTPYPPGIPAVLPGEMLDQAVVDYLRSGADAGMLIPDAADGSADSIRVSVHDVDAD' A
#
# COMPACT_ATOMS: atom_id res chain seq x y z
N MET A 1 -4.81 -4.18 2.78
CA MET A 1 -3.71 -5.15 2.57
C MET A 1 -3.06 -4.81 1.24
N LEU A 2 -1.74 -4.90 1.12
CA LEU A 2 -1.01 -4.63 -0.14
C LEU A 2 -0.05 -5.78 -0.43
N THR A 3 -0.13 -6.36 -1.62
CA THR A 3 0.60 -7.60 -2.01
C THR A 3 1.46 -7.41 -3.27
N PRO A 4 2.62 -6.73 -3.18
CA PRO A 4 3.48 -6.50 -4.34
C PRO A 4 4.03 -7.80 -4.94
N TYR A 5 4.11 -7.87 -6.27
CA TYR A 5 4.69 -8.98 -7.00
C TYR A 5 5.76 -8.52 -8.00
N PRO A 6 6.93 -9.19 -8.02
CA PRO A 6 7.38 -10.25 -7.10
C PRO A 6 7.79 -9.72 -5.70
N PRO A 7 7.63 -10.50 -4.61
CA PRO A 7 7.39 -11.95 -4.57
C PRO A 7 5.92 -12.41 -4.48
N GLY A 8 4.95 -11.51 -4.29
CA GLY A 8 3.54 -11.88 -4.17
C GLY A 8 3.11 -12.27 -2.76
N ILE A 9 3.75 -11.68 -1.74
CA ILE A 9 3.35 -11.81 -0.33
C ILE A 9 2.90 -10.45 0.20
N PRO A 10 2.13 -10.42 1.30
CA PRO A 10 1.62 -9.17 1.85
C PRO A 10 2.78 -8.36 2.43
N ALA A 11 2.90 -7.11 1.99
CA ALA A 11 3.85 -6.13 2.55
C ALA A 11 3.19 -5.20 3.58
N VAL A 12 1.85 -5.11 3.57
CA VAL A 12 1.07 -4.30 4.53
C VAL A 12 -0.22 -5.03 4.88
N LEU A 13 -0.53 -5.10 6.18
CA LEU A 13 -1.78 -5.65 6.72
C LEU A 13 -2.77 -4.55 7.14
N PRO A 14 -4.09 -4.83 7.17
CA PRO A 14 -5.05 -3.89 7.75
C PRO A 14 -4.75 -3.60 9.23
N GLY A 15 -4.73 -2.32 9.60
CA GLY A 15 -4.42 -1.87 10.97
C GLY A 15 -2.93 -1.76 11.29
N GLU A 16 -2.04 -2.11 10.36
CA GLU A 16 -0.61 -1.93 10.50
C GLU A 16 -0.20 -0.46 10.34
N MET A 17 0.89 -0.06 10.99
CA MET A 17 1.50 1.25 10.79
C MET A 17 2.35 1.24 9.51
N LEU A 18 1.99 2.06 8.53
CA LEU A 18 2.80 2.25 7.33
C LEU A 18 3.98 3.18 7.66
N ASP A 19 5.16 2.62 7.85
CA ASP A 19 6.40 3.38 8.04
C ASP A 19 7.05 3.78 6.70
N GLN A 20 8.15 4.55 6.78
CA GLN A 20 8.85 5.01 5.57
C GLN A 20 9.46 3.86 4.77
N ALA A 21 9.95 2.79 5.42
CA ALA A 21 10.56 1.67 4.70
C ALA A 21 9.51 0.92 3.86
N VAL A 22 8.30 0.75 4.41
CA VAL A 22 7.15 0.19 3.69
C VAL A 22 6.79 1.06 2.48
N VAL A 23 6.70 2.38 2.68
CA VAL A 23 6.36 3.33 1.60
C VAL A 23 7.42 3.31 0.49
N ASP A 24 8.70 3.33 0.86
CA ASP A 24 9.82 3.29 -0.09
C ASP A 24 9.86 1.98 -0.87
N TYR A 25 9.58 0.84 -0.21
CA TYR A 25 9.49 -0.45 -0.86
C TYR A 25 8.37 -0.50 -1.91
N LEU A 26 7.18 -0.02 -1.56
CA LEU A 26 6.04 -0.01 -2.47
C LEU A 26 6.29 0.88 -3.69
N ARG A 27 6.84 2.09 -3.47
CA ARG A 27 7.16 3.03 -4.56
C ARG A 27 8.27 2.52 -5.47
N SER A 28 9.40 2.12 -4.90
CA SER A 28 10.51 1.60 -5.71
C SER A 28 10.14 0.32 -6.45
N GLY A 29 9.27 -0.51 -5.86
CA GLY A 29 8.69 -1.66 -6.52
C GLY A 29 7.81 -1.26 -7.72
N ALA A 30 6.88 -0.32 -7.52
CA ALA A 30 6.02 0.18 -8.60
C ALA A 30 6.82 0.84 -9.74
N ASP A 31 7.83 1.65 -9.40
CA ASP A 31 8.77 2.24 -10.37
C ASP A 31 9.53 1.18 -11.19
N ALA A 32 9.83 0.04 -10.56
CA ALA A 32 10.46 -1.11 -11.22
C ALA A 32 9.47 -2.00 -12.00
N GLY A 33 8.19 -1.65 -12.04
CA GLY A 33 7.14 -2.40 -12.73
C GLY A 33 6.55 -3.57 -11.94
N MET A 34 6.68 -3.57 -10.60
CA MET A 34 5.97 -4.55 -9.78
C MET A 34 4.46 -4.39 -9.92
N LEU A 35 3.75 -5.53 -9.92
CA LEU A 35 2.31 -5.53 -9.85
C LEU A 35 1.86 -5.45 -8.39
N ILE A 36 1.04 -4.46 -8.05
CA ILE A 36 0.41 -4.33 -6.73
C ILE A 36 -1.12 -4.45 -6.92
N PRO A 37 -1.68 -5.67 -6.91
CA PRO A 37 -3.07 -5.91 -7.31
C PRO A 37 -4.11 -5.26 -6.39
N ASP A 38 -3.72 -4.95 -5.15
CA ASP A 38 -4.60 -4.34 -4.15
C ASP A 38 -4.57 -2.79 -4.19
N ALA A 39 -3.67 -2.20 -4.99
CA ALA A 39 -3.58 -0.76 -5.14
C ALA A 39 -4.70 -0.24 -6.07
N ALA A 40 -5.07 1.03 -5.89
CA ALA A 40 -6.10 1.67 -6.72
C ALA A 40 -5.63 1.87 -8.18
N ASP A 41 -4.32 1.97 -8.40
CA ASP A 41 -3.66 2.07 -9.69
C ASP A 41 -2.29 1.38 -9.64
N GLY A 42 -1.63 1.31 -10.80
CA GLY A 42 -0.34 0.62 -10.94
C GLY A 42 0.89 1.43 -10.55
N SER A 43 0.77 2.71 -10.17
CA SER A 43 1.95 3.55 -9.86
C SER A 43 2.22 3.71 -8.37
N ALA A 44 1.19 3.62 -7.52
CA ALA A 44 1.34 3.77 -6.06
C ALA A 44 2.04 5.08 -5.62
N ASP A 45 1.94 6.15 -6.43
CA ASP A 45 2.62 7.43 -6.18
C ASP A 45 2.14 8.13 -4.90
N SER A 46 0.87 7.93 -4.56
CA SER A 46 0.20 8.60 -3.45
C SER A 46 -0.65 7.63 -2.62
N ILE A 47 -0.80 7.95 -1.33
CA ILE A 47 -1.67 7.22 -0.42
C ILE A 47 -2.87 8.11 -0.11
N ARG A 48 -4.07 7.63 -0.41
CA ARG A 48 -5.31 8.31 -0.05
C ARG A 48 -5.67 7.99 1.39
N VAL A 49 -5.83 9.04 2.21
CA VAL A 49 -6.28 8.93 3.60
C VAL A 49 -7.73 9.41 3.68
N SER A 50 -8.61 8.55 4.19
CA SER A 50 -9.99 8.91 4.54
C SER A 50 -10.17 8.86 6.04
N VAL A 51 -10.74 9.91 6.62
CA VAL A 51 -11.19 9.92 8.01
C VAL A 51 -12.60 9.33 8.08
N HIS A 52 -12.79 8.31 8.91
CA HIS A 52 -14.12 7.93 9.39
C HIS A 52 -14.17 8.28 10.87
N ASP A 53 -15.21 9.01 11.26
CA ASP A 53 -15.43 9.33 12.66
C ASP A 53 -15.81 8.04 13.39
N VAL A 54 -15.12 7.75 14.50
CA VAL A 54 -15.30 6.49 15.23
C VAL A 54 -16.55 6.54 16.13
N ASP A 55 -17.18 7.72 16.25
CA ASP A 55 -18.34 7.97 17.10
C ASP A 55 -19.67 8.12 16.33
N ALA A 56 -19.70 7.83 15.03
CA ALA A 56 -20.92 7.84 14.22
C ALA A 56 -21.49 6.41 14.06
N ASP A 57 -22.00 5.87 15.17
CA ASP A 57 -22.96 4.74 15.17
C ASP A 57 -24.38 5.29 15.38
#